data_AF-W9GA98-F1
#
_entry.id   AF-W9GA98-F1
#
_cell.length_a   1.000
_cell.length_b   1.000
_cell.length_c   1.000
_cell.angle_alpha   90.00
_cell.angle_beta   90.00
_cell.angle_gamma   90.00
#
_symmetry.space_group_name_H-M   'P 1'
#
loop_
_entity.id
_entity.type
_entity.pdbx_description
1 polymer ?
#
loop_
_entity_poly.entity_id
_entity_poly.type
_entity_poly.pdbx_seq_one_letter_code
_entity_poly.pdbx_strand_id
1 'polypeptide(L)'
;MSDTPQFPTPESDPYQPPATQPLPAPQGQPYEATAPLAPKKKMSRGKKVGLWTGGILAAFIAIGATGNDNPAPTPVADTVATTTSSAPTTSSAPTVDPSVQASIDAAARKKADAEAKAAADAAAKKKAEEEAAAKAAAAEAAMTMSQKQAIAKAESYLEYTAFSRKGLIEQLQFEQFSKADATFAVDHITVNWNEQAAKKAKAYLDMSAFSRGGLIDQLEFEGFTTSQAKYGVKAAGL
;
A
#
# COMPACT_ATOMS: atom_id res chain seq x y z
N MET A 1 -76.79 14.02 26.26
CA MET A 1 -75.34 14.24 26.11
C MET A 1 -74.71 12.92 25.74
N SER A 2 -74.35 12.77 24.47
CA SER A 2 -73.28 11.90 23.94
C SER A 2 -73.28 12.10 22.42
N ASP A 3 -72.71 13.23 22.01
CA ASP A 3 -72.39 13.53 20.63
C ASP A 3 -71.17 12.68 20.25
N THR A 4 -71.36 11.72 19.34
CA THR A 4 -70.25 10.87 18.86
C THR A 4 -69.79 11.43 17.52
N PRO A 5 -68.53 11.88 17.38
CA PRO A 5 -68.06 12.43 16.10
C PRO A 5 -67.92 11.31 15.07
N GLN A 6 -68.68 11.45 14.00
CA GLN A 6 -68.64 10.60 12.81
C GLN A 6 -67.40 10.98 11.98
N PHE A 7 -66.36 10.14 12.00
CA PHE A 7 -65.18 10.34 11.16
C PHE A 7 -65.52 10.10 9.67
N PRO A 8 -65.07 10.96 8.75
CA PRO A 8 -65.22 10.70 7.32
C PRO A 8 -64.34 9.51 6.90
N THR A 9 -64.92 8.60 6.12
CA THR A 9 -64.22 7.51 5.45
C THR A 9 -63.20 8.04 4.45
N PRO A 10 -61.99 7.45 4.32
CA PRO A 10 -61.07 7.83 3.26
C PRO A 10 -61.63 7.38 1.91
N GLU A 11 -61.93 8.35 1.06
CA GLU A 11 -62.29 8.15 -0.33
C GLU A 11 -61.09 7.56 -1.06
N SER A 12 -61.28 6.37 -1.62
CA SER A 12 -60.27 5.65 -2.40
C SER A 12 -60.11 6.36 -3.75
N ASP A 13 -59.22 7.36 -3.82
CA ASP A 13 -58.74 7.90 -5.09
C ASP A 13 -57.91 6.81 -5.79
N PRO A 14 -58.32 6.30 -6.97
CA PRO A 14 -57.45 5.46 -7.76
C PRO A 14 -56.32 6.31 -8.33
N TYR A 15 -55.10 6.02 -7.91
CA TYR A 15 -53.89 6.58 -8.51
C TYR A 15 -53.89 6.28 -10.01
N GLN A 16 -54.22 7.29 -10.82
CA GLN A 16 -54.19 7.20 -12.27
C GLN A 16 -52.79 7.65 -12.71
N PRO A 17 -51.91 6.74 -13.18
CA PRO A 17 -50.59 7.14 -13.62
C PRO A 17 -50.71 8.10 -14.81
N PRO A 18 -49.84 9.11 -14.93
CA PRO A 18 -49.90 10.04 -16.05
C PRO A 18 -49.72 9.29 -17.37
N ALA A 19 -50.51 9.65 -18.38
CA ALA A 19 -50.42 9.10 -19.72
C ALA A 19 -48.97 9.19 -20.22
N THR A 20 -48.39 8.06 -20.61
CA THR A 20 -47.07 7.98 -21.24
C THR A 20 -47.12 8.71 -22.59
N GLN A 21 -46.71 9.97 -22.60
CA GLN A 21 -46.34 10.67 -23.82
C GLN A 21 -45.17 9.91 -24.46
N PRO A 22 -45.24 9.46 -25.72
CA PRO A 22 -44.12 8.80 -26.36
C PRO A 22 -42.94 9.77 -26.47
N LEU A 23 -41.75 9.30 -26.08
CA LEU A 23 -40.50 10.06 -26.21
C LEU A 23 -40.32 10.49 -27.68
N PRO A 24 -39.94 11.76 -27.96
CA PRO A 24 -39.61 12.17 -29.31
C PRO A 24 -38.41 11.38 -29.82
N ALA A 25 -38.51 10.87 -31.05
CA ALA A 25 -37.44 10.12 -31.69
C ALA A 25 -36.14 10.94 -31.74
N PRO A 26 -34.97 10.34 -31.46
CA PRO A 26 -33.70 11.05 -31.54
C PRO A 26 -33.46 11.49 -33.00
N GLN A 27 -33.43 12.80 -33.23
CA GLN A 27 -33.05 13.35 -34.52
C GLN A 27 -31.55 13.11 -34.74
N GLY A 28 -31.23 12.22 -35.68
CA GLY A 28 -29.87 11.87 -36.05
C GLY A 28 -29.11 13.08 -36.56
N GLN A 29 -28.03 13.44 -35.86
CA GLN A 29 -26.96 14.25 -36.42
C GLN A 29 -26.18 13.36 -37.41
N PRO A 30 -25.86 13.83 -38.64
CA PRO A 30 -25.13 13.02 -39.60
C PRO A 30 -23.73 12.72 -39.05
N TYR A 31 -23.38 11.43 -39.03
CA TYR A 31 -22.02 11.00 -38.80
C TYR A 31 -21.17 11.45 -39.98
N GLU A 32 -20.27 12.41 -39.77
CA GLU A 32 -19.22 12.66 -40.76
C GLU A 32 -18.28 11.44 -40.77
N ALA A 33 -18.19 10.79 -41.92
CA ALA A 33 -17.24 9.72 -42.16
C ALA A 33 -15.82 10.29 -42.01
N THR A 34 -15.15 9.95 -40.91
CA THR A 34 -13.74 10.31 -40.69
C THR A 34 -12.85 9.52 -41.65
N ALA A 35 -12.02 10.26 -42.39
CA ALA A 35 -11.06 9.75 -43.36
C ALA A 35 -10.05 8.74 -42.72
N PRO A 36 -9.52 7.78 -43.50
CA PRO A 36 -8.59 6.77 -42.97
C PRO A 36 -7.27 7.39 -42.51
N LEU A 37 -6.88 7.06 -41.27
CA LEU A 37 -5.65 7.51 -40.63
C LEU A 37 -4.41 6.96 -41.36
N ALA A 38 -3.53 7.86 -41.79
CA ALA A 38 -2.21 7.54 -42.37
C ALA A 38 -1.28 6.81 -41.36
N PRO A 39 -0.35 5.94 -41.81
CA PRO A 39 0.49 5.14 -40.92
C PRO A 39 1.57 5.99 -40.22
N LYS A 40 1.65 5.90 -38.89
CA LYS A 40 2.66 6.59 -38.07
C LYS A 40 4.03 5.90 -38.15
N LYS A 41 5.07 6.69 -38.47
CA LYS A 41 6.49 6.33 -38.61
C LYS A 41 7.12 5.91 -37.26
N LYS A 42 7.80 4.77 -37.24
CA LYS A 42 8.63 4.29 -36.11
C LYS A 42 9.94 5.07 -36.03
N MET A 43 10.32 5.55 -34.84
CA MET A 43 11.69 5.96 -34.54
C MET A 43 12.10 5.54 -33.12
N SER A 44 13.40 5.43 -32.94
CA SER A 44 14.14 4.38 -32.23
C SER A 44 14.25 4.51 -30.71
N ARG A 45 14.38 3.34 -30.07
CA ARG A 45 14.74 3.16 -28.66
C ARG A 45 16.20 3.60 -28.41
N GLY A 46 16.38 4.62 -27.57
CA GLY A 46 17.64 4.96 -26.88
C GLY A 46 17.58 4.54 -25.40
N LYS A 47 18.73 4.12 -24.86
CA LYS A 47 18.92 3.29 -23.66
C LYS A 47 19.11 4.08 -22.34
N LYS A 48 18.51 3.53 -21.25
CA LYS A 48 18.98 3.39 -19.84
C LYS A 48 19.14 4.69 -19.01
N VAL A 49 19.04 4.76 -17.67
CA VAL A 49 19.65 3.94 -16.58
C VAL A 49 18.96 4.26 -15.22
N GLY A 50 18.84 3.25 -14.33
CA GLY A 50 18.89 3.37 -12.85
C GLY A 50 17.61 3.84 -12.15
N LEU A 51 17.17 3.34 -10.99
CA LEU A 51 17.76 2.47 -9.97
C LEU A 51 16.59 1.84 -9.19
N TRP A 52 16.72 0.56 -8.87
CA TRP A 52 15.81 -0.25 -8.07
C TRP A 52 16.04 -0.04 -6.57
N THR A 53 14.95 -0.06 -5.77
CA THR A 53 14.78 -0.66 -4.42
C THR A 53 13.43 -0.13 -3.88
N GLY A 54 12.35 -0.89 -3.67
CA GLY A 54 12.22 -2.09 -2.86
C GLY A 54 12.35 -1.69 -1.37
N GLY A 55 11.40 -1.84 -0.45
CA GLY A 55 10.08 -2.44 -0.38
C GLY A 55 9.71 -2.52 1.11
N ILE A 56 8.40 -2.58 1.40
CA ILE A 56 7.77 -3.23 2.58
C ILE A 56 8.19 -2.77 3.99
N LEU A 57 7.28 -2.09 4.69
CA LEU A 57 6.78 -2.36 6.06
C LEU A 57 5.71 -1.28 6.36
N ALA A 58 4.56 -1.51 6.98
CA ALA A 58 4.38 -2.29 8.18
C ALA A 58 2.93 -2.78 8.33
N ALA A 59 2.83 -4.01 8.83
CA ALA A 59 1.65 -4.53 9.48
C ALA A 59 1.97 -4.64 10.98
N PHE A 60 1.04 -4.16 11.80
CA PHE A 60 0.78 -4.51 13.21
C PHE A 60 1.91 -4.34 14.25
N ILE A 61 1.83 -3.24 14.99
CA ILE A 61 2.30 -3.16 16.38
C ILE A 61 1.14 -3.58 17.29
N ALA A 62 1.19 -4.81 17.80
CA ALA A 62 0.51 -5.20 19.02
C ALA A 62 1.59 -5.34 20.10
N ILE A 63 1.75 -4.32 20.94
CA ILE A 63 2.55 -4.41 22.16
C ILE A 63 1.62 -4.83 23.29
N GLY A 64 1.91 -6.01 23.85
CA GLY A 64 1.26 -6.56 25.02
C GLY A 64 1.60 -5.77 26.28
N ALA A 65 0.59 -5.64 27.13
CA ALA A 65 0.75 -5.30 28.53
C ALA A 65 1.15 -6.57 29.30
N THR A 66 2.26 -6.49 30.02
CA THR A 66 2.70 -7.47 31.00
C THR A 66 1.90 -7.33 32.29
N GLY A 67 1.44 -8.44 32.87
CA GLY A 67 0.92 -8.45 34.22
C GLY A 67 0.47 -9.83 34.72
N ASN A 68 1.23 -10.34 35.68
CA ASN A 68 0.77 -11.07 36.88
C ASN A 68 0.80 -12.62 36.95
N ASP A 69 1.72 -13.08 37.80
CA ASP A 69 1.63 -14.06 38.89
C ASP A 69 1.61 -15.61 38.72
N ASN A 70 2.60 -16.19 39.41
CA ASN A 70 2.59 -17.40 40.29
C ASN A 70 3.27 -18.69 39.75
N PRO A 71 3.67 -19.66 40.60
CA PRO A 71 4.94 -19.71 41.37
C PRO A 71 5.79 -20.98 41.13
N ALA A 72 7.01 -20.96 41.70
CA ALA A 72 7.94 -22.03 42.16
C ALA A 72 7.78 -23.49 41.68
N PRO A 73 8.91 -24.21 41.45
CA PRO A 73 9.48 -24.94 42.59
C PRO A 73 11.02 -24.92 42.68
N THR A 74 11.50 -25.12 43.91
CA THR A 74 12.87 -25.39 44.35
C THR A 74 13.49 -26.64 43.70
N PRO A 75 14.82 -26.76 43.62
CA PRO A 75 15.49 -27.56 44.65
C PRO A 75 16.84 -27.02 45.15
N VAL A 76 17.16 -27.51 46.34
CA VAL A 76 18.29 -27.22 47.23
C VAL A 76 19.63 -27.74 46.72
N ALA A 77 20.68 -27.08 47.19
CA ALA A 77 22.08 -27.42 47.04
C ALA A 77 22.44 -28.73 47.77
N ASP A 78 23.37 -29.48 47.18
CA ASP A 78 24.23 -30.38 47.93
C ASP A 78 25.68 -30.27 47.46
N THR A 79 26.56 -30.24 48.44
CA THR A 79 27.98 -29.90 48.39
C THR A 79 28.82 -31.18 48.51
N VAL A 80 30.10 -31.08 48.15
CA VAL A 80 31.26 -31.97 48.42
C VAL A 80 31.50 -33.18 47.50
N ALA A 81 32.63 -33.15 46.77
CA ALA A 81 33.81 -33.92 47.12
C ALA A 81 34.97 -33.65 46.14
N THR A 82 36.10 -33.25 46.72
CA THR A 82 37.42 -33.05 46.12
C THR A 82 38.21 -34.36 46.15
N THR A 83 38.86 -34.71 45.03
CA THR A 83 40.09 -35.55 44.99
C THR A 83 40.76 -35.28 43.64
N THR A 84 41.74 -34.38 43.56
CA THR A 84 43.18 -34.63 43.70
C THR A 84 43.70 -35.73 42.78
N SER A 85 44.36 -35.32 41.70
CA SER A 85 45.46 -36.08 41.12
C SER A 85 46.46 -35.10 40.49
N SER A 86 47.64 -35.04 41.09
CA SER A 86 48.75 -34.18 40.70
C SER A 86 49.77 -34.98 39.87
N ALA A 87 50.06 -34.45 38.67
CA ALA A 87 51.34 -34.34 37.96
C ALA A 87 52.16 -35.61 37.61
N PRO A 88 52.94 -35.56 36.52
CA PRO A 88 54.25 -34.92 36.65
C PRO A 88 54.58 -33.87 35.57
N THR A 89 55.37 -32.90 36.03
CA THR A 89 56.34 -32.01 35.37
C THR A 89 56.64 -32.23 33.88
N THR A 90 56.76 -31.14 33.10
CA THR A 90 58.05 -30.55 32.65
C THR A 90 57.80 -29.41 31.63
N SER A 91 58.45 -28.26 31.86
CA SER A 91 59.01 -27.32 30.88
C SER A 91 58.25 -27.04 29.57
N SER A 92 57.81 -25.79 29.41
CA SER A 92 58.34 -24.82 28.43
C SER A 92 57.38 -23.64 28.32
N ALA A 93 57.93 -22.43 28.38
CA ALA A 93 57.20 -21.19 28.14
C ALA A 93 56.49 -21.24 26.76
N PRO A 94 55.23 -20.80 26.63
CA PRO A 94 54.71 -20.56 25.30
C PRO A 94 55.35 -19.26 24.81
N THR A 95 56.46 -19.39 24.07
CA THR A 95 56.78 -18.39 23.07
C THR A 95 55.62 -18.41 22.09
N VAL A 96 54.68 -17.48 22.26
CA VAL A 96 53.60 -17.25 21.30
C VAL A 96 54.24 -17.02 19.94
N ASP A 97 53.97 -17.91 19.00
CA ASP A 97 54.38 -17.75 17.62
C ASP A 97 53.77 -16.43 17.10
N PRO A 98 54.59 -15.43 16.70
CA PRO A 98 54.08 -14.14 16.23
C PRO A 98 53.18 -14.27 14.98
N SER A 99 53.20 -15.42 14.29
CA SER A 99 52.31 -15.72 13.16
C SER A 99 50.87 -16.01 13.59
N VAL A 100 50.66 -16.65 14.75
CA VAL A 100 49.31 -16.94 15.25
C VAL A 100 48.68 -15.66 15.81
N GLN A 101 49.42 -14.85 16.56
CA GLN A 101 48.93 -13.57 17.09
C GLN A 101 48.53 -12.58 15.98
N ALA A 102 49.30 -12.50 14.88
CA ALA A 102 48.97 -11.69 13.71
C ALA A 102 47.67 -12.13 13.00
N SER A 103 47.34 -13.42 13.04
CA SER A 103 46.12 -13.97 12.41
C SER A 103 44.84 -13.65 13.20
N ILE A 104 44.92 -13.61 14.54
CA ILE A 104 43.80 -13.21 15.43
C ILE A 104 43.57 -11.71 15.38
N ASP A 105 44.62 -10.89 15.34
CA ASP A 105 44.51 -9.44 15.23
C ASP A 105 43.95 -9.00 13.86
N ALA A 106 44.27 -9.73 12.78
CA ALA A 106 43.68 -9.49 11.46
C ALA A 106 42.19 -9.88 11.40
N ALA A 107 41.79 -10.96 12.08
CA ALA A 107 40.39 -11.37 12.20
C ALA A 107 39.57 -10.41 13.09
N ALA A 108 40.16 -9.91 14.18
CA ALA A 108 39.53 -8.93 15.07
C ALA A 108 39.33 -7.56 14.38
N ARG A 109 40.30 -7.10 13.57
CA ARG A 109 40.18 -5.86 12.78
C ARG A 109 39.09 -5.97 11.71
N LYS A 110 38.97 -7.11 11.01
CA LYS A 110 37.90 -7.31 10.02
C LYS A 110 36.49 -7.32 10.63
N LYS A 111 36.34 -7.85 11.85
CA LYS A 111 35.05 -7.82 12.56
C LYS A 111 34.72 -6.39 13.03
N ALA A 112 35.70 -5.64 13.53
CA ALA A 112 35.51 -4.27 13.96
C ALA A 112 35.15 -3.31 12.80
N ASP A 113 35.80 -3.44 11.64
CA ASP A 113 35.47 -2.66 10.44
C ASP A 113 34.05 -2.98 9.90
N ALA A 114 33.61 -4.24 9.99
CA ALA A 114 32.26 -4.64 9.59
C ALA A 114 31.17 -4.10 10.54
N GLU A 115 31.41 -4.10 11.85
CA GLU A 115 30.51 -3.50 12.85
C GLU A 115 30.44 -1.97 12.72
N ALA A 116 31.57 -1.31 12.48
CA ALA A 116 31.62 0.13 12.26
C ALA A 116 30.88 0.55 10.98
N LYS A 117 31.01 -0.22 9.89
CA LYS A 117 30.27 0.03 8.65
C LYS A 117 28.76 -0.19 8.81
N ALA A 118 28.35 -1.26 9.51
CA ALA A 118 26.94 -1.52 9.78
C ALA A 118 26.29 -0.43 10.66
N ALA A 119 27.02 0.08 11.66
CA ALA A 119 26.57 1.21 12.48
C ALA A 119 26.46 2.51 11.66
N ALA A 120 27.40 2.76 10.74
CA ALA A 120 27.35 3.93 9.85
C ALA A 120 26.19 3.86 8.85
N ASP A 121 25.93 2.70 8.24
CA ASP A 121 24.79 2.47 7.34
C ASP A 121 23.45 2.62 8.10
N ALA A 122 23.36 2.14 9.34
CA ALA A 122 22.17 2.32 10.19
C ALA A 122 21.93 3.78 10.58
N ALA A 123 22.99 4.52 10.93
CA ALA A 123 22.91 5.94 11.25
C ALA A 123 22.52 6.79 10.02
N ALA A 124 23.06 6.45 8.84
CA ALA A 124 22.71 7.09 7.58
C ALA A 124 21.24 6.84 7.19
N LYS A 125 20.74 5.60 7.36
CA LYS A 125 19.33 5.27 7.13
C LYS A 125 18.41 6.04 8.06
N LYS A 126 18.72 6.09 9.37
CA LYS A 126 17.92 6.83 10.36
C LYS A 126 17.87 8.33 10.05
N LYS A 127 19.00 8.93 9.65
CA LYS A 127 19.07 10.33 9.25
C LYS A 127 18.26 10.62 7.97
N ALA A 128 18.31 9.73 6.99
CA ALA A 128 17.53 9.88 5.75
C ALA A 128 16.01 9.76 5.99
N GLU A 129 15.60 8.88 6.90
CA GLU A 129 14.20 8.68 7.29
C GLU A 129 13.66 9.87 8.09
N GLU A 130 14.49 10.45 8.96
CA GLU A 130 14.19 11.64 9.76
C GLU A 130 14.13 12.92 8.90
N GLU A 131 15.01 13.05 7.90
CA GLU A 131 14.98 14.15 6.91
C GLU A 131 13.78 14.03 5.95
N ALA A 132 13.42 12.81 5.53
CA ALA A 132 12.21 12.56 4.75
C ALA A 132 10.94 12.88 5.55
N ALA A 133 10.89 12.50 6.83
CA ALA A 133 9.79 12.83 7.73
C ALA A 133 9.67 14.35 7.98
N ALA A 134 10.79 15.04 8.20
CA ALA A 134 10.81 16.49 8.36
C ALA A 134 10.34 17.22 7.08
N LYS A 135 10.73 16.73 5.91
CA LYS A 135 10.29 17.28 4.62
C LYS A 135 8.81 17.02 4.34
N ALA A 136 8.30 15.84 4.72
CA ALA A 136 6.87 15.51 4.64
C ALA A 136 6.04 16.40 5.58
N ALA A 137 6.47 16.60 6.83
CA ALA A 137 5.80 17.46 7.79
C ALA A 137 5.80 18.94 7.36
N ALA A 138 6.90 19.43 6.77
CA ALA A 138 6.95 20.77 6.20
C ALA A 138 6.04 20.93 4.97
N ALA A 139 5.94 19.90 4.12
CA ALA A 139 5.01 19.89 2.99
C ALA A 139 3.55 19.88 3.45
N GLU A 140 3.22 19.14 4.52
CA GLU A 140 1.89 19.08 5.12
C GLU A 140 1.48 20.42 5.77
N ALA A 141 2.43 21.09 6.45
CA ALA A 141 2.23 22.43 6.99
C ALA A 141 1.99 23.48 5.88
N ALA A 142 2.52 23.25 4.67
CA ALA A 142 2.35 24.12 3.51
C ALA A 142 1.10 23.81 2.66
N MET A 143 0.32 22.76 2.99
CA MET A 143 -0.85 22.37 2.19
C MET A 143 -1.96 23.41 2.25
N THR A 144 -2.54 23.70 1.08
CA THR A 144 -3.74 24.53 0.98
C THR A 144 -4.96 23.78 1.54
N MET A 145 -6.02 24.51 1.91
CA MET A 145 -7.27 23.85 2.33
C MET A 145 -7.87 22.99 1.20
N SER A 146 -7.76 23.42 -0.06
CA SER A 146 -8.21 22.65 -1.22
C SER A 146 -7.51 21.28 -1.30
N GLN A 147 -6.18 21.26 -1.11
CA GLN A 147 -5.40 20.03 -1.11
C GLN A 147 -5.81 19.08 0.03
N LYS A 148 -6.03 19.61 1.24
CA LYS A 148 -6.49 18.81 2.38
C LYS A 148 -7.87 18.20 2.13
N GLN A 149 -8.80 18.97 1.56
CA GLN A 149 -10.13 18.47 1.19
C GLN A 149 -10.06 17.42 0.07
N ALA A 150 -9.19 17.61 -0.92
CA ALA A 150 -8.97 16.64 -1.99
C ALA A 150 -8.39 15.31 -1.45
N ILE A 151 -7.46 15.36 -0.49
CA ILE A 151 -6.91 14.18 0.20
C ILE A 151 -8.02 13.43 0.92
N ALA A 152 -8.76 14.11 1.81
CA ALA A 152 -9.84 13.49 2.58
C ALA A 152 -10.90 12.85 1.67
N LYS A 153 -11.20 13.51 0.55
CA LYS A 153 -12.13 12.97 -0.45
C LYS A 153 -11.56 11.74 -1.18
N ALA A 154 -10.29 11.77 -1.56
CA ALA A 154 -9.62 10.65 -2.21
C ALA A 154 -9.64 9.40 -1.32
N GLU A 155 -9.34 9.56 -0.03
CA GLU A 155 -9.39 8.49 0.97
C GLU A 155 -10.80 7.93 1.12
N SER A 156 -11.81 8.80 1.29
CA SER A 156 -13.21 8.39 1.38
C SER A 156 -13.69 7.59 0.16
N TYR A 157 -13.25 7.96 -1.04
CA TYR A 157 -13.54 7.18 -2.25
C TYR A 157 -12.93 5.77 -2.20
N LEU A 158 -11.68 5.64 -1.74
CA LEU A 158 -10.97 4.37 -1.66
C LEU A 158 -11.50 3.44 -0.56
N GLU A 159 -12.21 3.97 0.42
CA GLU A 159 -12.95 3.19 1.42
C GLU A 159 -14.21 2.54 0.81
N TYR A 160 -14.88 3.23 -0.10
CA TYR A 160 -16.15 2.78 -0.69
C TYR A 160 -15.96 1.93 -1.96
N THR A 161 -15.03 2.29 -2.83
CA THR A 161 -14.82 1.60 -4.10
C THR A 161 -13.38 1.66 -4.57
N ALA A 162 -12.99 0.68 -5.38
CA ALA A 162 -11.64 0.63 -5.90
C ALA A 162 -11.45 1.61 -7.05
N PHE A 163 -10.27 2.23 -7.12
CA PHE A 163 -9.89 3.11 -8.21
C PHE A 163 -8.46 2.84 -8.69
N SER A 164 -8.23 3.07 -9.98
CA SER A 164 -6.87 3.28 -10.48
C SER A 164 -6.38 4.67 -10.05
N ARG A 165 -5.05 4.88 -10.03
CA ARG A 165 -4.48 6.21 -9.76
C ARG A 165 -5.08 7.26 -10.72
N LYS A 166 -5.16 6.93 -12.02
CA LYS A 166 -5.71 7.82 -13.03
C LYS A 166 -7.20 8.09 -12.77
N GLY A 167 -7.97 7.04 -12.52
CA GLY A 167 -9.41 7.12 -12.28
C GLY A 167 -9.74 7.95 -11.05
N LEU A 168 -8.99 7.83 -9.96
CA LEU A 168 -9.20 8.64 -8.75
C LEU A 168 -8.92 10.13 -9.00
N ILE A 169 -7.86 10.46 -9.75
CA ILE A 169 -7.56 11.85 -10.14
C ILE A 169 -8.67 12.43 -11.03
N GLU A 170 -9.20 11.64 -11.97
CA GLU A 170 -10.32 12.03 -12.83
C GLU A 170 -11.62 12.22 -12.04
N GLN A 171 -11.88 11.35 -11.06
CA GLN A 171 -13.04 11.45 -10.17
C GLN A 171 -13.00 12.74 -9.35
N LEU A 172 -11.84 13.10 -8.78
CA LEU A 172 -11.68 14.35 -8.03
C LEU A 172 -11.84 15.59 -8.94
N GLN A 173 -11.35 15.54 -10.18
CA GLN A 173 -11.59 16.62 -11.14
C GLN A 173 -13.08 16.76 -11.50
N PHE A 174 -13.80 15.65 -11.61
CA PHE A 174 -15.26 15.68 -11.80
C PHE A 174 -15.97 16.35 -10.61
N GLU A 175 -15.47 16.14 -9.39
CA GLU A 175 -15.89 16.87 -8.18
C GLU A 175 -15.40 18.33 -8.10
N GLN A 176 -14.88 18.89 -9.19
CA GLN A 176 -14.44 20.28 -9.32
C GLN A 176 -13.17 20.64 -8.55
N PHE A 177 -12.40 19.65 -8.08
CA PHE A 177 -11.03 19.92 -7.65
C PHE A 177 -10.17 20.28 -8.86
N SER A 178 -9.23 21.22 -8.66
CA SER A 178 -8.25 21.52 -9.71
C SER A 178 -7.43 20.28 -10.03
N LYS A 179 -7.00 20.12 -11.28
CA LYS A 179 -6.11 19.01 -11.67
C LYS A 179 -4.86 18.93 -10.80
N ALA A 180 -4.33 20.08 -10.38
CA ALA A 180 -3.18 20.17 -9.50
C ALA A 180 -3.49 19.61 -8.11
N ASP A 181 -4.60 20.02 -7.49
CA ASP A 181 -5.00 19.53 -6.16
C ASP A 181 -5.39 18.05 -6.18
N ALA A 182 -6.10 17.60 -7.21
CA ALA A 182 -6.47 16.19 -7.39
C ALA A 182 -5.22 15.30 -7.55
N THR A 183 -4.27 15.72 -8.37
CA THR A 183 -3.00 14.98 -8.54
C THR A 183 -2.20 15.00 -7.24
N PHE A 184 -2.10 16.16 -6.59
CA PHE A 184 -1.43 16.32 -5.31
C PHE A 184 -2.02 15.37 -4.26
N ALA A 185 -3.34 15.32 -4.13
CA ALA A 185 -4.01 14.47 -3.16
C ALA A 185 -3.69 13.00 -3.36
N VAL A 186 -3.81 12.51 -4.60
CA VAL A 186 -3.57 11.10 -4.92
C VAL A 186 -2.09 10.72 -4.76
N ASP A 187 -1.17 11.68 -4.90
CA ASP A 187 0.27 11.46 -4.68
C ASP A 187 0.68 11.55 -3.21
N HIS A 188 -0.14 12.12 -2.34
CA HIS A 188 0.13 12.24 -0.89
C HIS A 188 -0.55 11.16 -0.04
N ILE A 189 -1.46 10.37 -0.61
CA ILE A 189 -2.05 9.21 0.07
C ILE A 189 -1.19 7.95 -0.15
N THR A 190 -1.07 7.15 0.90
CA THR A 190 -0.36 5.86 0.81
C THR A 190 -1.32 4.77 0.35
N VAL A 191 -1.23 4.39 -0.92
CA VAL A 191 -2.16 3.42 -1.54
C VAL A 191 -1.41 2.31 -2.27
N ASN A 192 -1.78 1.06 -1.99
CA ASN A 192 -1.34 -0.07 -2.81
C ASN A 192 -2.22 -0.20 -4.05
N TRP A 193 -1.76 0.35 -5.17
CA TRP A 193 -2.50 0.32 -6.44
C TRP A 193 -2.71 -1.07 -7.03
N ASN A 194 -1.86 -2.06 -6.67
CA ASN A 194 -2.06 -3.45 -7.06
C ASN A 194 -3.24 -4.07 -6.28
N GLU A 195 -3.39 -3.74 -4.99
CA GLU A 195 -4.56 -4.14 -4.21
C GLU A 195 -5.83 -3.49 -4.72
N GLN A 196 -5.78 -2.21 -5.12
CA GLN A 196 -6.92 -1.55 -5.74
C GLN A 196 -7.34 -2.26 -7.04
N ALA A 197 -6.39 -2.68 -7.88
CA ALA A 197 -6.69 -3.45 -9.07
C ALA A 197 -7.31 -4.83 -8.75
N ALA A 198 -6.83 -5.50 -7.71
CA ALA A 198 -7.40 -6.78 -7.26
C ALA A 198 -8.83 -6.63 -6.72
N LYS A 199 -9.08 -5.59 -5.91
CA LYS A 199 -10.43 -5.26 -5.42
C LYS A 199 -11.39 -4.97 -6.58
N LYS A 200 -10.95 -4.18 -7.56
CA LYS A 200 -11.76 -3.89 -8.75
C LYS A 200 -12.03 -5.12 -9.61
N ALA A 201 -10.99 -5.92 -9.87
CA ALA A 201 -11.11 -7.17 -10.62
C ALA A 201 -12.15 -8.11 -9.97
N LYS A 202 -12.06 -8.28 -8.64
CA LYS A 202 -13.04 -9.06 -7.87
C LYS A 202 -14.45 -8.47 -7.97
N ALA A 203 -14.60 -7.16 -7.80
CA ALA A 203 -15.91 -6.52 -7.91
C ALA A 203 -16.58 -6.74 -9.29
N TYR A 204 -15.80 -6.73 -10.37
CA TYR A 204 -16.33 -7.08 -11.69
C TYR A 204 -16.78 -8.54 -11.78
N LEU A 205 -15.97 -9.47 -11.27
CA LEU A 205 -16.29 -10.90 -11.28
C LEU A 205 -17.48 -11.25 -10.39
N ASP A 206 -17.71 -10.50 -9.31
CA ASP A 206 -18.87 -10.68 -8.45
C ASP A 206 -20.17 -10.22 -9.15
N MET A 207 -20.09 -9.36 -10.19
CA MET A 207 -21.24 -8.85 -10.94
C MET A 207 -21.48 -9.57 -12.27
N SER A 208 -20.42 -9.96 -12.98
CA SER A 208 -20.48 -10.56 -14.31
C SER A 208 -19.30 -11.48 -14.58
N ALA A 209 -19.48 -12.47 -15.45
CA ALA A 209 -18.36 -13.31 -15.91
C ALA A 209 -17.44 -12.54 -16.88
N PHE A 210 -16.12 -12.71 -16.72
CA PHE A 210 -15.11 -12.19 -17.63
C PHE A 210 -14.10 -13.28 -18.01
N SER A 211 -13.53 -13.19 -19.21
CA SER A 211 -12.29 -13.89 -19.53
C SER A 211 -11.10 -13.16 -18.90
N ARG A 212 -9.98 -13.88 -18.69
CA ARG A 212 -8.73 -13.28 -18.18
C ARG A 212 -8.30 -12.05 -19.00
N GLY A 213 -8.30 -12.19 -20.33
CA GLY A 213 -7.92 -11.10 -21.24
C GLY A 213 -8.90 -9.93 -21.17
N GLY A 214 -10.20 -10.21 -21.24
CA GLY A 214 -11.23 -9.16 -21.18
C GLY A 214 -11.20 -8.37 -19.87
N LEU A 215 -10.94 -9.02 -18.73
CA LEU A 215 -10.83 -8.32 -17.46
C LEU A 215 -9.55 -7.47 -17.37
N ILE A 216 -8.45 -7.91 -17.98
CA ILE A 216 -7.23 -7.08 -18.09
C ILE A 216 -7.54 -5.82 -18.89
N ASP A 217 -8.15 -5.96 -20.06
CA ASP A 217 -8.50 -4.84 -20.94
C ASP A 217 -9.47 -3.86 -20.25
N GLN A 218 -10.43 -4.39 -19.48
CA GLN A 218 -11.37 -3.57 -18.71
C GLN A 218 -10.67 -2.74 -17.63
N LEU A 219 -9.73 -3.33 -16.89
CA LEU A 219 -8.97 -2.60 -15.87
C LEU A 219 -8.03 -1.56 -16.51
N GLU A 220 -7.42 -1.88 -17.66
CA GLU A 220 -6.62 -0.91 -18.41
C GLU A 220 -7.47 0.28 -18.89
N PHE A 221 -8.70 0.01 -19.35
CA PHE A 221 -9.67 1.06 -19.71
C PHE A 221 -10.02 1.95 -18.51
N GLU A 222 -10.18 1.38 -17.32
CA GLU A 222 -10.36 2.14 -16.06
C GLU A 222 -9.08 2.87 -15.59
N GLY A 223 -7.99 2.77 -16.34
CA GLY A 223 -6.75 3.52 -16.09
C GLY A 223 -5.75 2.83 -15.17
N PHE A 224 -5.92 1.54 -14.88
CA PHE A 224 -4.85 0.75 -14.29
C PHE A 224 -3.73 0.54 -15.29
N THR A 225 -2.49 0.47 -14.82
CA THR A 225 -1.37 0.05 -15.68
C THR A 225 -1.53 -1.43 -16.04
N THR A 226 -0.96 -1.86 -17.17
CA THR A 226 -0.94 -3.28 -17.57
C THR A 226 -0.45 -4.22 -16.47
N SER A 227 0.57 -3.81 -15.72
CA SER A 227 1.10 -4.60 -14.60
C SER A 227 0.10 -4.72 -13.45
N GLN A 228 -0.58 -3.63 -13.09
CA GLN A 228 -1.63 -3.63 -12.05
C GLN A 228 -2.85 -4.45 -12.49
N ALA A 229 -3.30 -4.29 -13.74
CA ALA A 229 -4.40 -5.06 -14.31
C ALA A 229 -4.10 -6.57 -14.27
N LYS A 230 -2.94 -6.99 -14.79
CA LYS A 230 -2.49 -8.40 -14.73
C LYS A 230 -2.39 -8.93 -13.31
N TYR A 231 -1.89 -8.11 -12.38
CA TYR A 231 -1.84 -8.47 -10.96
C TYR A 231 -3.26 -8.67 -10.41
N GLY A 232 -4.16 -7.72 -10.63
CA GLY A 232 -5.52 -7.75 -10.11
C GLY A 232 -6.30 -8.94 -10.61
N VAL A 233 -6.24 -9.23 -11.91
CA VAL A 233 -6.87 -10.42 -12.50
C VAL A 233 -6.32 -11.71 -11.92
N LYS A 234 -4.98 -11.83 -11.77
CA LYS A 234 -4.35 -12.98 -11.13
C LYS A 234 -4.80 -13.15 -9.68
N ALA A 235 -4.82 -12.06 -8.91
CA ALA A 235 -5.23 -12.07 -7.51
C ALA A 235 -6.71 -12.42 -7.35
N ALA A 236 -7.55 -12.13 -8.34
CA ALA A 236 -8.97 -12.48 -8.37
C ALA A 236 -9.26 -13.91 -8.87
N GLY A 237 -8.23 -14.71 -9.17
CA GLY A 237 -8.37 -16.14 -9.50
C GLY A 237 -8.42 -16.49 -10.98
N LEU A 238 -8.12 -15.55 -11.89
CA LEU A 238 -8.07 -15.75 -13.34
C LEU A 238 -6.64 -15.70 -13.90
#